data_AF-A0A1Q7V787-F1
#
_entry.id   AF-A0A1Q7V787-F1
#
_cell.length_a   1.000
_cell.length_b   1.000
_cell.length_c   1.000
_cell.angle_alpha   90.00
_cell.angle_beta   90.00
_cell.angle_gamma   90.00
#
_symmetry.space_group_name_H-M   'P 1'
#
loop_
_entity.id
_entity.type
_entity.pdbx_description
1 polymer ?
#
loop_
_entity_poly.entity_id
_entity_poly.type
_entity_poly.pdbx_seq_one_letter_code
_entity_poly.pdbx_strand_id
1 'polypeptide(L)'
;MNLRRSQATAAILFAVVTVAPCFAHHMAVVVSKQNSVTALSAVQLGRIFLAETRKWPDGRAIQIVLHRGSTGETVTLQRLNKKSPQQWQNWIAEHKDSIKLVDSDEDVLNYVEKTPGAIGLVAVRSVNVHVNIIRVDGKVPMEEGYLPH
;
A
#
# COMPACT_ATOMS: atom_id res chain seq x y z
N MET A 1 -17.04 -47.48 -56.03
CA MET A 1 -16.24 -47.99 -54.90
C MET A 1 -15.13 -46.99 -54.61
N ASN A 2 -15.28 -46.27 -53.50
CA ASN A 2 -14.30 -45.53 -52.69
C ASN A 2 -13.51 -44.34 -53.26
N LEU A 3 -14.06 -43.17 -52.93
CA LEU A 3 -13.44 -41.86 -52.79
C LEU A 3 -12.36 -41.91 -51.67
N ARG A 4 -11.14 -41.45 -51.93
CA ARG A 4 -10.15 -41.13 -50.87
C ARG A 4 -9.81 -39.64 -50.92
N ARG A 5 -10.54 -38.85 -50.14
CA ARG A 5 -10.19 -37.46 -49.80
C ARG A 5 -9.31 -37.51 -48.55
N SER A 6 -8.01 -37.23 -48.70
CA SER A 6 -7.11 -37.03 -47.57
C SER A 6 -7.16 -35.54 -47.21
N GLN A 7 -7.94 -35.18 -46.20
CA GLN A 7 -7.94 -33.83 -45.64
C GLN A 7 -6.95 -33.81 -44.49
N ALA A 8 -5.82 -33.11 -44.68
CA ALA A 8 -4.88 -32.80 -43.63
C ALA A 8 -5.51 -31.74 -42.72
N THR A 9 -6.03 -32.17 -41.57
CA THR A 9 -6.48 -31.26 -40.51
C THR A 9 -5.27 -30.61 -39.84
N ALA A 10 -4.95 -29.39 -40.25
CA ALA A 10 -4.03 -28.52 -39.51
C ALA A 10 -4.76 -27.97 -38.27
N ALA A 11 -4.48 -28.53 -37.10
CA ALA A 11 -4.96 -28.00 -35.84
C ALA A 11 -4.10 -26.79 -35.44
N ILE A 12 -4.66 -25.58 -35.58
CA ILE A 12 -4.05 -24.34 -35.08
C ILE A 12 -4.28 -24.31 -33.57
N LEU A 13 -3.25 -24.62 -32.81
CA LEU A 13 -3.23 -24.46 -31.35
C LEU A 13 -3.10 -22.97 -31.03
N PHE A 14 -4.20 -22.30 -30.71
CA PHE A 14 -4.17 -20.90 -30.25
C PHE A 14 -3.72 -20.88 -28.79
N ALA A 15 -2.44 -20.60 -28.55
CA ALA A 15 -1.91 -20.40 -27.21
C ALA A 15 -2.48 -19.10 -26.62
N VAL A 16 -3.46 -19.22 -25.72
CA VAL A 16 -3.96 -18.10 -24.93
C VAL A 16 -2.87 -17.72 -23.92
N VAL A 17 -2.06 -16.74 -24.28
CA VAL A 17 -1.15 -16.08 -23.32
C VAL A 17 -2.05 -15.29 -22.37
N THR A 18 -2.29 -15.84 -21.19
CA THR A 18 -2.94 -15.11 -20.09
C THR A 18 -1.96 -14.04 -19.61
N VAL A 19 -2.12 -12.81 -20.11
CA VAL A 19 -1.47 -11.64 -19.52
C VAL A 19 -2.10 -11.45 -18.15
N ALA A 20 -1.42 -11.96 -17.11
CA ALA A 20 -1.80 -11.64 -15.74
C ALA A 20 -1.71 -10.10 -15.59
N PRO A 21 -2.79 -9.42 -15.18
CA PRO A 21 -2.72 -7.99 -14.94
C PRO A 21 -1.70 -7.74 -13.83
N CYS A 22 -0.56 -7.14 -14.19
CA CYS A 22 0.36 -6.55 -13.24
C CYS A 22 -0.35 -5.32 -12.68
N PHE A 23 -1.07 -5.50 -11.58
CA PHE A 23 -1.62 -4.36 -10.85
C PHE A 23 -0.44 -3.58 -10.26
N ALA A 24 -0.05 -2.51 -10.94
CA ALA A 24 0.78 -1.48 -10.34
C ALA A 24 -0.02 -0.83 -9.21
N HIS A 25 0.15 -1.36 -7.99
CA HIS A 25 -0.52 -0.87 -6.80
C HIS A 25 0.12 0.45 -6.38
N HIS A 26 -0.33 1.55 -6.97
CA HIS A 26 0.03 2.89 -6.51
C HIS A 26 -0.61 3.11 -5.14
N MET A 27 0.21 3.42 -4.15
CA MET A 27 -0.21 3.67 -2.78
C MET A 27 -0.16 5.17 -2.46
N ALA A 28 -0.95 5.61 -1.49
CA ALA A 28 -1.00 6.96 -0.95
C ALA A 28 -0.89 6.92 0.57
N VAL A 29 0.00 7.73 1.13
CA VAL A 29 0.09 7.95 2.58
C VAL A 29 -0.98 8.95 2.97
N VAL A 30 -1.81 8.58 3.93
CA VAL A 30 -2.93 9.40 4.39
C VAL A 30 -2.84 9.69 5.88
N VAL A 31 -3.25 10.89 6.26
CA VAL A 31 -3.38 11.34 7.66
C VAL A 31 -4.71 12.04 7.86
N SER A 32 -5.12 12.20 9.12
CA SER A 32 -6.34 12.95 9.46
C SER A 32 -6.24 14.38 8.92
N LYS A 33 -7.38 14.98 8.53
CA LYS A 33 -7.44 16.42 8.22
C LYS A 33 -7.02 17.32 9.36
N GLN A 34 -7.10 16.82 10.58
CA GLN A 34 -6.68 17.51 11.79
C GLN A 34 -5.17 17.39 12.03
N ASN A 35 -4.44 16.69 11.16
CA ASN A 35 -2.99 16.63 11.16
C ASN A 35 -2.41 17.74 10.27
N SER A 36 -1.54 18.58 10.85
CA SER A 36 -0.93 19.71 10.15
C SER A 36 0.30 19.31 9.32
N VAL A 37 0.79 18.08 9.45
CA VAL A 37 1.89 17.57 8.63
C VAL A 37 1.37 17.32 7.22
N THR A 38 2.02 17.91 6.22
CA THR A 38 1.66 17.79 4.80
C THR A 38 2.73 17.07 3.98
N ALA A 39 3.94 16.94 4.52
CA ALA A 39 5.07 16.32 3.85
C ALA A 39 5.97 15.58 4.84
N LEU A 40 6.54 14.47 4.38
CA LEU A 40 7.54 13.67 5.09
C LEU A 40 8.61 13.21 4.09
N SER A 41 9.83 12.95 4.55
CA SER A 41 10.79 12.19 3.74
C SER A 41 10.52 10.69 3.81
N ALA A 42 10.96 9.91 2.84
CA ALA A 42 10.86 8.44 2.91
C ALA A 42 11.53 7.87 4.17
N VAL A 43 12.62 8.49 4.63
CA VAL A 43 13.32 8.11 5.87
C VAL A 43 12.44 8.35 7.09
N GLN A 44 11.80 9.53 7.20
CA GLN A 44 10.88 9.82 8.30
C GLN A 44 9.68 8.89 8.28
N LEU A 45 9.14 8.63 7.10
CA LEU A 45 8.02 7.72 6.91
C LEU A 45 8.36 6.30 7.37
N GLY A 46 9.54 5.78 7.00
CA GLY A 46 10.01 4.48 7.46
C GLY A 46 10.12 4.40 8.98
N ARG A 47 10.72 5.41 9.63
CA ARG A 47 10.80 5.49 11.09
C ARG A 47 9.43 5.51 11.78
N ILE A 48 8.45 6.19 11.18
CA ILE A 48 7.07 6.19 11.67
C ILE A 48 6.48 4.78 11.57
N PHE A 49 6.57 4.14 10.39
CA PHE A 49 6.04 2.79 10.20
C PHE A 49 6.83 1.69 10.92
N LEU A 50 7.99 1.99 11.50
CA LEU A 50 8.70 1.13 12.45
C LEU A 50 8.42 1.47 13.92
N ALA A 51 7.52 2.43 14.16
CA ALA A 51 7.19 2.96 15.49
C ALA A 51 8.42 3.51 16.25
N GLU A 52 9.46 3.92 15.54
CA GLU A 52 10.62 4.62 16.11
C GLU A 52 10.30 6.09 16.38
N THR A 53 9.47 6.68 15.51
CA THR A 53 8.85 7.99 15.74
C THR A 53 7.42 7.79 16.20
N ARG A 54 7.11 8.18 17.44
CA ARG A 54 5.81 7.91 18.10
C ARG A 54 4.97 9.15 18.35
N LYS A 55 5.51 10.34 18.07
CA LYS A 55 4.81 11.61 18.26
C LYS A 55 4.95 12.49 17.03
N TRP A 56 3.88 13.17 16.68
CA TRP A 56 3.89 14.26 15.72
C TRP A 56 4.60 15.49 16.31
N PRO A 57 5.04 16.45 15.49
CA PRO A 57 5.69 17.69 15.96
C PRO A 57 4.85 18.50 16.96
N ASP A 58 3.53 18.36 16.92
CA ASP A 58 2.59 18.98 17.86
C ASP A 58 2.41 18.22 19.18
N GLY A 59 3.13 17.11 19.36
CA GLY A 59 3.12 16.28 20.56
C GLY A 59 2.07 15.16 20.59
N ARG A 60 1.14 15.10 19.62
CA ARG A 60 0.14 14.02 19.55
C ARG A 60 0.80 12.68 19.27
N ALA A 61 0.28 11.61 19.88
CA ALA A 61 0.73 10.26 19.59
C ALA A 61 0.40 9.86 18.14
N ILE A 62 1.34 9.16 17.50
CA ILE A 62 1.15 8.59 16.17
C ILE A 62 0.45 7.25 16.31
N GLN A 63 -0.68 7.09 15.64
CA GLN A 63 -1.39 5.81 15.54
C GLN A 63 -1.25 5.25 14.13
N ILE A 64 -0.52 4.15 13.99
CA ILE A 64 -0.32 3.49 12.69
C ILE A 64 -1.53 2.61 12.41
N VAL A 65 -2.10 2.72 11.21
CA VAL A 65 -3.25 1.92 10.77
C VAL A 65 -2.91 1.22 9.46
N LEU A 66 -3.05 -0.10 9.45
CA LEU A 66 -2.65 -0.96 8.34
C LEU A 66 -3.78 -1.89 7.91
N HIS A 67 -3.92 -2.10 6.60
CA HIS A 67 -4.85 -3.06 6.02
C HIS A 67 -4.19 -4.45 5.94
N ARG A 68 -4.62 -5.37 6.81
CA ARG A 68 -4.05 -6.72 6.97
C ARG A 68 -3.94 -7.53 5.67
N GLY A 69 -4.86 -7.34 4.72
CA GLY A 69 -4.91 -8.05 3.44
C GLY A 69 -4.28 -7.31 2.25
N SER A 70 -3.74 -6.10 2.44
CA SER A 70 -3.22 -5.29 1.33
C SER A 70 -1.82 -5.73 0.92
N THR A 71 -1.73 -6.42 -0.22
CA THR A 71 -0.43 -6.78 -0.82
C THR A 71 0.38 -5.54 -1.22
N GLY A 72 -0.28 -4.52 -1.78
CA GLY A 72 0.37 -3.26 -2.17
C GLY A 72 0.98 -2.54 -0.97
N GLU A 73 0.21 -2.38 0.11
CA GLU A 73 0.69 -1.80 1.38
C GLU A 73 1.88 -2.59 1.92
N THR A 74 1.74 -3.91 2.01
CA THR A 74 2.75 -4.81 2.57
C THR A 74 4.07 -4.71 1.80
N VAL A 75 4.02 -4.78 0.47
CA VAL A 75 5.22 -4.70 -0.38
C VAL A 75 5.88 -3.33 -0.28
N THR A 76 5.09 -2.24 -0.30
CA THR A 76 5.61 -0.89 -0.15
C THR A 76 6.33 -0.71 1.18
N LEU A 77 5.73 -1.15 2.30
CA LEU A 77 6.33 -1.00 3.63
C LEU A 77 7.56 -1.89 3.82
N GLN A 78 7.59 -3.08 3.24
CA GLN A 78 8.77 -3.94 3.19
C GLN A 78 9.94 -3.24 2.50
N ARG A 79 9.71 -2.67 1.31
CA ARG A 79 10.76 -1.99 0.54
C ARG A 79 11.21 -0.70 1.21
N LEU A 80 10.26 0.10 1.72
CA LEU A 80 10.54 1.34 2.45
C LEU A 80 11.47 1.09 3.64
N ASN A 81 11.19 0.01 4.39
CA ASN A 81 11.95 -0.35 5.59
C ASN A 81 13.08 -1.36 5.34
N LYS A 82 13.33 -1.73 4.07
CA LYS A 82 14.33 -2.73 3.67
C LYS A 82 14.21 -4.05 4.44
N LYS A 83 12.97 -4.49 4.69
CA LYS A 83 12.65 -5.73 5.41
C LYS A 83 12.19 -6.81 4.44
N SER A 84 12.64 -8.04 4.67
CA SER A 84 12.07 -9.21 3.99
C SER A 84 10.61 -9.45 4.45
N PRO A 85 9.82 -10.23 3.70
CA PRO A 85 8.46 -10.56 4.12
C PRO A 85 8.38 -11.17 5.52
N GLN A 86 9.30 -12.07 5.86
CA GLN A 86 9.35 -12.68 7.19
C GLN A 86 9.67 -11.66 8.29
N GLN A 87 10.64 -10.77 8.05
CA GLN A 87 11.01 -9.74 9.01
C GLN A 87 9.86 -8.74 9.23
N TRP A 88 9.11 -8.42 8.18
CA TRP A 88 7.93 -7.55 8.29
C TRP A 88 6.80 -8.20 9.08
N GLN A 89 6.50 -9.47 8.81
CA GLN A 89 5.49 -10.23 9.56
C GLN A 89 5.84 -10.37 11.04
N ASN A 90 7.10 -10.69 11.35
CA ASN A 90 7.58 -10.74 12.73
C ASN A 90 7.45 -9.38 13.42
N TRP A 91 7.83 -8.31 12.72
CA TRP A 91 7.72 -6.95 13.27
C TRP A 91 6.26 -6.57 13.59
N ILE A 92 5.31 -6.85 12.69
CA ILE A 92 3.87 -6.65 12.96
C ILE A 92 3.43 -7.47 14.18
N ALA A 93 3.89 -8.72 14.28
CA ALA A 93 3.53 -9.61 15.39
C ALA A 93 4.06 -9.12 16.75
N GLU A 94 5.24 -8.50 16.78
CA GLU A 94 5.88 -7.93 17.96
C GLU A 94 5.29 -6.56 18.35
N HIS A 95 4.75 -5.79 17.38
CA HIS A 95 4.31 -4.41 17.58
C HIS A 95 2.78 -4.23 17.50
N LYS A 96 2.02 -5.28 17.82
CA LYS A 96 0.54 -5.28 17.77
C LYS A 96 -0.10 -4.14 18.57
N ASP A 97 0.54 -3.70 19.65
CA ASP A 97 0.04 -2.61 20.49
C ASP A 97 0.25 -1.22 19.87
N SER A 98 1.19 -1.10 18.92
CA SER A 98 1.51 0.16 18.23
C SER A 98 0.81 0.32 16.88
N ILE A 99 0.12 -0.73 16.42
CA ILE A 99 -0.48 -0.80 15.07
C ILE A 99 -1.93 -1.23 15.19
N LYS A 100 -2.83 -0.46 14.56
CA LYS A 100 -4.21 -0.87 14.35
C LYS A 100 -4.31 -1.61 13.01
N LEU A 101 -4.59 -2.91 13.07
CA LEU A 101 -4.94 -3.68 11.86
C LEU A 101 -6.44 -3.57 11.58
N VAL A 102 -6.78 -3.33 10.31
CA VAL A 102 -8.14 -3.29 9.77
C VAL A 102 -8.24 -4.12 8.48
N ASP A 103 -9.46 -4.29 7.97
CA ASP A 103 -9.75 -5.29 6.93
C ASP A 103 -9.96 -4.69 5.54
N SER A 104 -9.97 -3.36 5.39
CA SER A 104 -10.11 -2.68 4.09
C SER A 104 -9.48 -1.30 4.07
N ASP A 105 -9.22 -0.77 2.87
CA ASP A 105 -8.77 0.62 2.67
C ASP A 105 -9.81 1.63 3.20
N GLU A 106 -11.11 1.31 3.07
CA GLU A 106 -12.21 2.13 3.60
C GLU A 106 -12.15 2.21 5.13
N ASP A 107 -11.82 1.09 5.81
CA ASP A 107 -11.63 1.08 7.26
C ASP A 107 -10.40 1.88 7.70
N VAL A 108 -9.33 1.86 6.90
CA VAL A 108 -8.14 2.71 7.14
C VAL A 108 -8.56 4.18 7.08
N LEU A 109 -9.25 4.59 6.02
CA LEU A 109 -9.70 5.97 5.83
C LEU A 109 -10.64 6.44 6.95
N ASN A 110 -11.63 5.62 7.28
CA ASN A 110 -12.58 5.90 8.37
C ASN A 110 -11.88 6.06 9.73
N TYR A 111 -10.87 5.23 10.01
CA TYR A 111 -10.11 5.34 11.25
C TYR A 111 -9.23 6.60 11.25
N VAL A 112 -8.56 6.88 10.13
CA VAL A 112 -7.68 8.06 9.96
C VAL A 112 -8.47 9.36 10.07
N GLU A 113 -9.65 9.43 9.48
CA GLU A 113 -10.54 10.59 9.59
C GLU A 113 -10.88 10.89 11.06
N LYS A 114 -11.30 9.86 11.82
CA LYS A 114 -11.76 9.97 13.21
C LYS A 114 -10.64 10.12 14.23
N THR A 115 -9.41 9.79 13.86
CA THR A 115 -8.26 9.75 14.78
C THR A 115 -7.22 10.79 14.38
N PRO A 116 -7.15 11.94 15.07
CA PRO A 116 -6.34 13.07 14.62
C PRO A 116 -4.84 12.76 14.46
N GLY A 117 -4.31 11.84 15.28
CA GLY A 117 -2.91 11.40 15.24
C GLY A 117 -2.62 10.21 14.33
N ALA A 118 -3.62 9.70 13.59
CA ALA A 118 -3.44 8.50 12.79
C ALA A 118 -2.76 8.75 11.44
N ILE A 119 -2.03 7.72 10.99
CA ILE A 119 -1.43 7.60 9.67
C ILE A 119 -1.76 6.23 9.10
N GLY A 120 -2.07 6.19 7.81
CA GLY A 120 -2.33 4.95 7.08
C GLY A 120 -1.74 4.99 5.67
N LEU A 121 -1.81 3.84 5.00
CA LEU A 121 -1.39 3.67 3.61
C LEU A 121 -2.52 2.95 2.87
N VAL A 122 -3.03 3.55 1.80
CA VAL A 122 -4.16 2.99 1.02
C VAL A 122 -3.86 3.03 -0.46
N ALA A 123 -4.56 2.24 -1.27
CA ALA A 123 -4.43 2.38 -2.70
C ALA A 123 -4.90 3.78 -3.14
N VAL A 124 -4.22 4.39 -4.11
CA VAL A 124 -4.56 5.75 -4.61
C VAL A 124 -6.04 5.85 -5.02
N ARG A 125 -6.57 4.80 -5.64
CA ARG A 125 -7.98 4.70 -6.06
C ARG A 125 -8.99 4.76 -4.91
N SER A 126 -8.57 4.44 -3.69
CA SER A 126 -9.42 4.39 -2.51
C SER A 126 -9.48 5.75 -1.80
N VAL A 127 -8.53 6.65 -2.06
CA VAL A 127 -8.43 7.94 -1.37
C VAL A 127 -9.69 8.77 -1.61
N ASN A 128 -10.21 9.36 -0.53
CA ASN A 128 -11.37 10.24 -0.55
C ASN A 128 -11.04 11.63 0.01
N VAL A 129 -12.01 12.53 -0.03
CA VAL A 129 -11.84 13.94 0.36
C VAL A 129 -11.78 14.16 1.88
N HIS A 130 -11.94 13.14 2.73
CA HIS A 130 -12.02 13.29 4.19
C HIS A 130 -10.67 13.20 4.91
N VAL A 131 -9.62 12.80 4.19
CA VAL A 131 -8.26 12.68 4.69
C VAL A 131 -7.31 13.62 3.94
N ASN A 132 -6.15 13.88 4.53
CA ASN A 132 -5.05 14.57 3.86
C ASN A 132 -4.06 13.55 3.29
N ILE A 133 -3.56 13.82 2.09
CA ILE A 133 -2.48 13.04 1.48
C ILE A 133 -1.15 13.66 1.86
N ILE A 134 -0.22 12.86 2.36
CA ILE A 134 1.15 13.28 2.65
C ILE A 134 1.98 13.24 1.38
N ARG A 135 2.71 14.32 1.11
CA ARG A 135 3.80 14.34 0.13
C ARG A 135 5.00 13.57 0.68
N VAL A 136 5.59 12.70 -0.13
CA VAL A 136 6.78 11.95 0.28
C VAL A 136 7.95 12.43 -0.57
N ASP A 137 9.01 12.94 0.07
CA ASP A 137 10.15 13.56 -0.60
C ASP A 137 9.73 14.66 -1.61
N GLY A 138 8.69 15.42 -1.27
CA GLY A 138 8.10 16.47 -2.09
C GLY A 138 7.16 15.99 -3.20
N LYS A 139 7.06 14.67 -3.43
CA LYS A 139 6.26 14.03 -4.47
C LYS A 139 4.83 13.77 -4.03
N VAL A 140 3.91 13.69 -4.98
CA VAL A 140 2.52 13.23 -4.75
C VAL A 140 2.35 11.78 -5.21
N PRO A 141 1.24 11.10 -4.83
CA PRO A 141 1.00 9.76 -5.34
C PRO A 141 1.02 9.72 -6.87
N MET A 142 1.50 8.60 -7.42
CA MET A 142 1.74 8.37 -8.86
C MET A 142 2.92 9.12 -9.48
N GLU A 143 3.56 10.06 -8.78
CA GLU A 143 4.86 10.57 -9.23
C GLU A 143 5.98 9.56 -8.94
N GLU A 144 6.93 9.46 -9.87
CA GLU A 144 8.12 8.65 -9.68
C GLU A 144 8.92 9.12 -8.46
N GLY A 145 9.30 8.15 -7.62
CA GLY A 145 10.00 8.41 -6.36
C GLY A 145 9.09 8.75 -5.18
N TYR A 146 7.76 8.77 -5.31
CA TYR A 146 6.85 8.97 -4.19
C TYR A 146 6.98 7.87 -3.12
N LEU A 147 6.89 6.62 -3.54
CA LEU A 147 7.08 5.45 -2.70
C LEU A 147 7.88 4.40 -3.48
N PRO A 148 8.59 3.50 -2.76
CA PRO A 148 9.28 2.41 -3.42
C PRO A 148 8.27 1.46 -4.08
N HIS A 149 8.41 1.30 -5.39
CA HIS A 149 7.61 0.45 -6.26
C HIS A 149 8.33 -0.83 -6.66
#